data_AF-A0A8T7FU23-F1
#
_entry.id   AF-A0A8T7FU23-F1
#
_cell.length_a   1.000
_cell.length_b   1.000
_cell.length_c   1.000
_cell.angle_alpha   90.00
_cell.angle_beta   90.00
_cell.angle_gamma   90.00
#
_symmetry.space_group_name_H-M   'P 1'
#
loop_
_entity.id
_entity.type
_entity.pdbx_description
1 polymer ?
#
loop_
_entity_poly.entity_id
_entity_poly.type
_entity_poly.pdbx_seq_one_letter_code
_entity_poly.pdbx_strand_id
1 'polypeptide(L)'
;MNVTVNNRFGILLAEKRMKERRPISLSEIAEITGISRKTLYAWENNKVNRFDVPVINALCEYFGIEPGELFEYVPDEDPEDTPKKSKKK
;
A
#
# COMPACT_ATOMS: atom_id res chain seq x y z
N MET A 1 7.15 -15.34 -19.09
CA MET A 1 7.43 -14.99 -17.68
C MET A 1 6.92 -13.58 -17.47
N ASN A 2 5.63 -13.44 -17.15
CA ASN A 2 5.08 -12.16 -16.72
C ASN A 2 5.21 -12.15 -15.19
N VAL A 3 6.25 -11.48 -14.71
CA VAL A 3 6.39 -11.21 -13.28
C VAL A 3 5.67 -9.89 -13.03
N THR A 4 4.57 -9.92 -12.27
CA THR A 4 3.86 -8.69 -11.87
C THR A 4 4.08 -8.49 -10.37
N VAL A 5 4.93 -7.52 -10.03
CA VAL A 5 5.14 -7.12 -8.63
C VAL A 5 3.97 -6.24 -8.20
N ASN A 6 3.27 -6.66 -7.15
CA ASN A 6 2.23 -5.88 -6.50
C ASN A 6 2.77 -5.21 -5.23
N ASN A 7 2.04 -4.22 -4.72
CA ASN A 7 2.34 -3.56 -3.46
C ASN A 7 1.29 -3.89 -2.40
N ARG A 8 1.75 -4.04 -1.15
CA ARG A 8 0.94 -4.46 0.00
C ARG A 8 0.41 -3.27 0.83
N PHE A 9 0.51 -2.04 0.31
CA PHE A 9 0.11 -0.82 1.02
C PHE A 9 -1.34 -0.89 1.55
N GLY A 10 -2.26 -1.45 0.76
CA GLY A 10 -3.65 -1.60 1.17
C GLY A 10 -3.83 -2.51 2.40
N ILE A 11 -3.07 -3.60 2.47
CA ILE A 11 -3.10 -4.56 3.59
C ILE A 11 -2.48 -3.91 4.84
N LEU A 12 -1.29 -3.33 4.69
CA LEU A 12 -0.58 -2.64 5.77
C LEU A 12 -1.40 -1.49 6.37
N LEU A 13 -2.12 -0.75 5.53
CA LEU A 13 -3.03 0.30 5.98
C LEU A 13 -4.23 -0.25 6.75
N ALA A 14 -4.80 -1.37 6.29
CA ALA A 14 -5.89 -2.03 6.99
C ALA A 14 -5.46 -2.56 8.36
N GLU A 15 -4.27 -3.18 8.45
CA GLU A 15 -3.69 -3.64 9.72
C GLU A 15 -3.46 -2.48 10.69
N LYS A 16 -2.90 -1.36 10.21
CA LYS A 16 -2.70 -0.17 11.04
C LYS A 16 -4.02 0.42 11.55
N ARG A 17 -5.06 0.47 10.71
CA ARG A 17 -6.42 0.90 11.12
C ARG A 17 -7.00 0.01 12.21
N MET A 18 -6.80 -1.31 12.12
CA MET A 18 -7.25 -2.25 13.15
C MET A 18 -6.47 -2.07 14.45
N LYS A 19 -5.14 -1.92 14.37
CA LYS A 19 -4.26 -1.73 15.53
C LYS A 19 -4.55 -0.44 16.28
N GLU A 20 -4.75 0.67 15.57
CA GLU A 20 -5.05 1.98 16.18
C GLU A 20 -6.54 2.17 16.51
N ARG A 21 -7.42 1.25 16.10
CA ARG A 21 -8.88 1.34 16.27
C ARG A 21 -9.48 2.66 15.80
N ARG A 22 -8.86 3.29 14.79
CA ARG A 22 -9.28 4.58 14.24
C ARG A 22 -9.27 4.57 12.71
N PRO A 23 -10.16 5.33 12.05
CA PRO A 23 -10.10 5.50 10.61
C PRO A 23 -8.89 6.36 10.24
N ILE A 24 -7.92 5.77 9.54
CA ILE A 24 -6.78 6.48 8.96
C ILE A 24 -7.12 6.83 7.51
N SER A 25 -7.15 8.12 7.20
CA SER A 25 -7.43 8.61 5.85
C SER A 25 -6.14 8.76 5.03
N LEU A 26 -6.24 8.67 3.70
CA LEU A 26 -5.08 8.95 2.82
C LEU A 26 -4.57 10.39 2.95
N SER A 27 -5.45 11.32 3.36
CA SER A 27 -5.12 12.70 3.66
C SER A 27 -4.10 12.81 4.78
N GLU A 28 -4.37 12.11 5.88
CA GLU A 28 -3.52 12.12 7.06
C GLU A 28 -2.16 11.50 6.74
N ILE A 29 -2.15 10.38 6.00
CA ILE A 29 -0.90 9.76 5.55
C ILE A 29 -0.12 10.71 4.65
N ALA A 30 -0.78 11.45 3.76
CA ALA A 30 -0.12 12.43 2.89
C ALA A 30 0.55 13.55 3.69
N GLU A 31 -0.10 14.02 4.76
CA GLU A 31 0.44 15.05 5.66
C GLU A 31 1.63 14.53 6.48
N ILE A 32 1.57 13.28 6.95
CA ILE A 32 2.64 12.67 7.76
C ILE A 32 3.85 12.28 6.90
N THR A 33 3.60 11.64 5.76
CA THR A 33 4.66 11.09 4.89
C THR A 33 5.18 12.08 3.84
N GLY A 34 4.49 13.21 3.64
CA GLY A 34 4.77 14.15 2.56
C GLY A 34 4.45 13.62 1.15
N ILE A 35 3.88 12.43 1.03
CA ILE A 35 3.52 11.82 -0.25
C ILE A 35 2.18 12.39 -0.74
N SER A 36 2.10 12.76 -2.02
CA SER A 36 0.83 13.24 -2.59
C SER A 36 -0.30 12.21 -2.43
N ARG A 37 -1.50 12.69 -2.07
CA ARG A 37 -2.71 11.85 -1.94
C ARG A 37 -3.01 11.04 -3.20
N LYS A 38 -2.67 11.58 -4.39
CA LYS A 38 -2.81 10.90 -5.69
C LYS A 38 -1.89 9.68 -5.79
N THR A 39 -0.65 9.82 -5.33
CA THR A 39 0.32 8.73 -5.27
C THR A 39 -0.16 7.67 -4.31
N LEU A 40 -0.52 8.03 -3.07
CA LEU A 40 -1.04 7.07 -2.08
C LEU A 40 -2.28 6.30 -2.58
N TYR A 41 -3.18 6.97 -3.30
CA TYR A 41 -4.32 6.31 -3.94
C TYR A 41 -3.87 5.30 -5.00
N ALA A 42 -2.90 5.64 -5.86
CA ALA A 42 -2.36 4.71 -6.83
C ALA A 42 -1.72 3.48 -6.15
N TRP A 43 -0.98 3.69 -5.06
CA TRP A 43 -0.39 2.62 -4.24
C TRP A 43 -1.49 1.71 -3.68
N GLU A 44 -2.49 2.26 -2.99
CA GLU A 44 -3.63 1.48 -2.46
C GLU A 44 -4.35 0.64 -3.53
N ASN A 45 -4.35 1.11 -4.78
CA ASN A 45 -5.03 0.46 -5.90
C ASN A 45 -4.12 -0.43 -6.75
N ASN A 46 -2.85 -0.62 -6.40
CA ASN A 46 -1.89 -1.33 -7.25
C ASN A 46 -1.78 -0.75 -8.67
N LYS A 47 -1.95 0.57 -8.82
CA LYS A 47 -1.85 1.30 -10.10
C LYS A 47 -0.52 2.04 -10.26
N VAL A 48 0.48 1.64 -9.49
CA VAL A 48 1.80 2.28 -9.50
C VAL A 48 2.67 1.57 -10.52
N ASN A 49 3.19 2.32 -11.49
CA ASN A 49 4.11 1.80 -12.49
C ASN A 49 5.58 2.10 -12.15
N ARG A 50 5.83 2.96 -11.16
CA ARG A 50 7.16 3.40 -10.77
C ARG A 50 7.23 3.55 -9.26
N PHE A 51 8.24 2.94 -8.66
CA PHE A 51 8.52 3.04 -7.25
C PHE A 51 9.75 3.92 -7.05
N ASP A 52 9.56 5.06 -6.38
CA ASP A 52 10.65 5.98 -6.09
C ASP A 52 11.15 5.73 -4.66
N VAL A 53 12.47 5.63 -4.49
CA VAL A 53 13.15 5.45 -3.19
C VAL A 53 12.62 6.35 -2.07
N PRO A 54 12.42 7.68 -2.27
CA PRO A 54 11.88 8.53 -1.20
C PRO A 54 10.48 8.13 -0.75
N VAL A 55 9.64 7.63 -1.65
CA VAL A 55 8.29 7.16 -1.33
C VAL A 55 8.36 5.86 -0.54
N ILE A 56 9.19 4.91 -0.98
CA ILE A 56 9.42 3.65 -0.27
C ILE A 56 9.92 3.93 1.15
N ASN A 57 10.94 4.77 1.29
CA ASN A 57 11.51 5.12 2.59
C ASN A 57 10.45 5.73 3.53
N ALA A 58 9.69 6.72 3.06
CA ALA A 58 8.64 7.35 3.86
C ALA A 58 7.54 6.36 4.28
N LEU A 59 7.19 5.39 3.43
CA LEU A 59 6.22 4.35 3.76
C LEU A 59 6.79 3.35 4.78
N CYS A 60 8.03 2.90 4.57
CA CYS A 60 8.74 2.03 5.52
C CYS A 60 8.85 2.67 6.89
N GLU A 61 9.23 3.94 6.98
CA GLU A 61 9.28 4.69 8.25
C GLU A 61 7.88 4.85 8.88
N TYR A 62 6.85 5.13 8.07
CA TYR A 62 5.49 5.30 8.57
C TYR A 62 4.88 4.01 9.14
N PHE A 63 5.12 2.87 8.49
CA PHE A 63 4.61 1.58 8.94
C PHE A 63 5.55 0.88 9.93
N GLY A 64 6.83 1.27 9.96
CA GLY A 64 7.87 0.62 10.76
C GLY A 64 8.24 -0.76 10.21
N ILE A 65 8.30 -0.90 8.88
CA ILE A 65 8.53 -2.18 8.19
C ILE A 65 9.73 -2.11 7.24
N GLU A 66 10.24 -3.28 6.85
CA GLU A 66 11.27 -3.40 5.83
C GLU A 66 10.67 -3.29 4.41
N PRO A 67 11.44 -2.84 3.40
CA PRO A 67 10.96 -2.69 2.03
C PRO A 67 10.48 -4.01 1.41
N GLY A 68 10.99 -5.15 1.87
CA GLY A 68 10.53 -6.47 1.43
C GLY A 68 9.07 -6.76 1.81
N GLU A 69 8.57 -6.18 2.90
CA GLU A 69 7.17 -6.33 3.31
C GLU A 69 6.22 -5.40 2.55
N LEU A 70 6.76 -4.37 1.89
CA LEU A 70 5.96 -3.41 1.12
C LEU A 70 5.50 -3.98 -0.23
N PHE A 71 6.21 -4.99 -0.75
CA PHE A 71 5.98 -5.57 -2.06
C PHE A 71 5.65 -7.06 -1.97
N GLU A 72 4.89 -7.55 -2.94
CA GLU A 72 4.56 -8.96 -3.07
C GLU A 72 4.81 -9.40 -4.51
N TYR A 73 5.57 -10.48 -4.65
CA TYR A 73 5.78 -11.13 -5.92
C TYR A 73 4.65 -12.14 -6.14
N VAL A 74 3.82 -11.90 -7.16
CA VAL A 74 2.77 -12.84 -7.56
C VAL A 74 3.18 -13.47 -8.89
N PRO A 75 3.61 -14.75 -8.90
CA PRO A 75 3.79 -15.49 -10.16
C PRO A 75 2.43 -15.72 -10.83
N ASP A 76 2.44 -15.91 -12.14
CA ASP A 76 1.26 -15.94 -13.04
C ASP A 76 0.23 -17.08 -12.78
N GLU A 77 0.23 -17.76 -11.62
CA GLU A 77 -0.62 -18.93 -11.34
C GLU A 77 -1.60 -18.83 -10.16
N ASP A 78 -1.71 -17.69 -9.45
CA ASP A 78 -2.72 -17.57 -8.38
C ASP A 78 -3.47 -16.22 -8.40
N PRO A 79 -4.73 -16.18 -8.89
CA PRO A 79 -5.58 -14.99 -8.87
C PRO A 79 -6.21 -14.67 -7.50
N GLU A 80 -5.62 -15.13 -6.39
CA GLU A 80 -6.24 -15.11 -5.05
C GLU A 80 -5.55 -14.21 -4.02
N ASP A 81 -5.17 -12.96 -4.36
CA ASP A 81 -5.06 -11.93 -3.33
C ASP A 81 -5.36 -10.54 -3.90
N THR A 82 -6.65 -10.25 -4.04
CA THR A 82 -7.10 -8.86 -4.14
C THR A 82 -7.73 -8.49 -2.80
N PRO A 83 -7.22 -7.48 -2.07
CA PRO A 83 -7.90 -6.96 -0.90
C PRO A 83 -9.23 -6.38 -1.39
N LYS A 84 -10.30 -7.13 -1.11
CA LYS A 84 -11.69 -6.79 -1.41
C LYS A 84 -11.96 -5.38 -0.89
N LYS A 85 -12.06 -4.42 -1.80
CA LYS A 85 -12.69 -3.12 -1.50
C LYS A 85 -14.14 -3.41 -1.10
N SER A 86 -14.40 -3.41 0.20
CA SER A 86 -15.76 -3.34 0.75
C SER A 86 -16.44 -2.08 0.24
N LYS A 87 -17.21 -2.22 -0.84
CA LYS A 87 -18.25 -1.26 -1.24
C LYS A 87 -19.26 -1.20 -0.10
N LYS A 88 -19.24 -0.12 0.69
CA LYS A 88 -20.31 0.17 1.64
C LYS A 88 -21.45 0.82 0.84
N LYS A 89 -22.55 0.08 0.69
CA LYS A 89 -23.84 0.56 0.17
C LYS A 89 -24.61 1.23 1.31
#